data_AF-A0A379AI07-F1
#
_entry.id   AF-A0A379AI07-F1
#
_cell.length_a   1.000
_cell.length_b   1.000
_cell.length_c   1.000
_cell.angle_alpha   90.00
_cell.angle_beta   90.00
_cell.angle_gamma   90.00
#
_symmetry.space_group_name_H-M   'P 1'
#
loop_
_entity.id
_entity.type
_entity.pdbx_description
1 polymer ?
#
loop_
_entity_poly.entity_id
_entity_poly.type
_entity_poly.pdbx_seq_one_letter_code
_entity_poly.pdbx_strand_id
1 'polypeptide(L)'
;MRRWTEHWKVSGQAGFLIKTARYSAAFKESVVRYMWDNAASSRKAAAVFQIAAACTVSRWERLYREGDILALQDKPRGRPGMSAKKSKSAPASVGQRPNFTTPEEELEYLRAENAYLKKLHALIQEKQLQTRKTKRG
;
A
#
# COMPACT_ATOMS: atom_id res chain seq x y z
N MET A 1 12.31 18.20 26.50
CA MET A 1 12.27 16.81 26.01
C MET A 1 11.29 15.99 26.87
N ARG A 2 10.11 15.59 26.34
CA ARG A 2 9.10 14.79 27.08
C ARG A 2 8.49 13.66 26.21
N ARG A 3 9.34 12.80 25.62
CA ARG A 3 8.91 11.73 24.70
C ARG A 3 7.99 10.67 25.35
N TRP A 4 8.02 10.53 26.67
CA TRP A 4 7.30 9.50 27.43
C TRP A 4 5.93 9.96 27.97
N THR A 5 5.70 11.27 28.10
CA THR A 5 4.49 11.81 28.77
C THR A 5 3.20 11.54 28.02
N GLU A 6 3.20 11.64 26.69
CA GLU A 6 2.01 11.35 25.86
C GLU A 6 1.67 9.86 25.86
N HIS A 7 2.69 8.99 25.91
CA HIS A 7 2.48 7.55 26.00
C HIS A 7 1.88 7.17 27.36
N TRP A 8 2.35 7.82 28.44
CA TRP A 8 1.85 7.59 29.79
C TRP A 8 0.41 8.08 30.00
N LYS A 9 0.02 9.23 29.44
CA LYS A 9 -1.36 9.74 29.52
C LYS A 9 -2.40 8.78 28.93
N VAL A 10 -2.02 8.05 27.88
CA VAL A 10 -2.94 7.17 27.15
C VAL A 10 -2.87 5.73 27.66
N SER A 11 -1.67 5.22 27.98
CA SER A 11 -1.46 3.80 28.30
C SER A 11 -1.17 3.53 29.77
N GLY A 12 -0.97 4.56 30.60
CA GLY A 12 -0.61 4.40 32.01
C GLY A 12 0.61 3.50 32.21
N GLN A 13 0.56 2.65 33.24
CA GLN A 13 1.62 1.67 33.53
C GLN A 13 1.74 0.56 32.46
N ALA A 14 0.66 0.31 31.70
CA ALA A 14 0.62 -0.69 30.63
C ALA A 14 1.54 -0.33 29.45
N GLY A 15 1.84 0.96 29.24
CA GLY A 15 2.76 1.41 28.19
C GLY A 15 4.19 0.87 28.32
N PHE A 16 4.61 0.51 29.54
CA PHE A 16 5.93 -0.10 29.79
C PHE A 16 5.93 -1.63 29.67
N LEU A 17 4.75 -2.25 29.61
CA LEU A 17 4.57 -3.69 29.44
C LEU A 17 4.41 -4.10 27.98
N ILE A 18 4.44 -3.13 27.05
CA ILE A 18 4.28 -3.40 25.63
C ILE A 18 5.46 -4.24 25.14
N LYS A 19 5.20 -5.51 24.86
CA LYS A 19 6.16 -6.43 24.27
C LYS A 19 6.29 -6.13 22.77
N THR A 20 7.51 -6.19 22.24
CA THR A 20 7.72 -6.17 20.80
C THR A 20 7.15 -7.43 20.16
N ALA A 21 5.99 -7.31 19.52
CA ALA A 21 5.30 -8.41 18.85
C ALA A 21 5.55 -8.41 17.33
N ARG A 22 5.27 -9.55 16.69
CA ARG A 22 5.11 -9.61 15.23
C ARG A 22 3.69 -9.17 14.90
N TYR A 23 3.57 -8.23 13.96
CA TYR A 23 2.28 -7.69 13.54
C TYR A 23 1.88 -8.24 12.18
N SER A 24 0.65 -8.73 12.04
CA SER A 24 0.10 -9.14 10.75
C SER A 24 -0.02 -7.94 9.81
N ALA A 25 -0.02 -8.18 8.49
CA ALA A 25 -0.20 -7.11 7.51
C ALA A 25 -1.55 -6.39 7.69
N ALA A 26 -2.62 -7.15 7.97
CA ALA A 26 -3.94 -6.60 8.25
C ALA A 26 -3.96 -5.70 9.50
N PHE A 27 -3.26 -6.09 10.58
CA PHE A 27 -3.14 -5.23 11.75
C PHE A 27 -2.42 -3.92 11.41
N LYS A 28 -1.27 -4.01 10.73
CA LYS A 28 -0.50 -2.83 10.32
C LYS A 28 -1.34 -1.88 9.46
N GLU A 29 -2.13 -2.42 8.53
CA GLU A 29 -3.05 -1.64 7.70
C GLU A 29 -4.11 -0.92 8.54
N SER A 30 -4.75 -1.62 9.49
CA SER A 30 -5.76 -1.01 10.36
C SER A 30 -5.20 0.19 11.15
N VAL A 31 -3.94 0.11 11.60
CA VAL A 31 -3.27 1.21 12.29
C VAL A 31 -3.02 2.40 11.37
N VAL A 32 -2.59 2.15 10.13
CA VAL A 32 -2.35 3.22 9.13
C VAL A 32 -3.66 3.88 8.71
N ARG A 33 -4.73 3.10 8.47
CA ARG A 33 -6.05 3.64 8.14
C ARG A 33 -6.61 4.49 9.28
N TYR A 34 -6.53 4.02 10.52
CA TYR A 34 -6.91 4.80 11.69
C TYR A 34 -6.19 6.15 11.76
N MET A 35 -4.89 6.20 11.43
CA MET A 35 -4.16 7.47 11.39
C MET A 35 -4.75 8.46 10.39
N TRP A 36 -5.11 8.00 9.20
CA TRP A 36 -5.64 8.88 8.16
C TRP A 36 -7.06 9.33 8.47
N ASP A 37 -7.92 8.39 8.87
CA ASP A 37 -9.33 8.67 9.18
C ASP A 37 -9.48 9.65 10.35
N ASN A 38 -8.55 9.62 11.31
CA ASN A 38 -8.60 10.44 12.52
C ASN A 38 -7.59 11.60 12.52
N ALA A 39 -6.91 11.85 11.38
CA ALA A 39 -5.77 12.79 11.28
C ALA A 39 -4.77 12.64 12.45
N ALA A 40 -4.56 11.39 12.90
CA ALA A 40 -3.80 11.09 14.10
C ALA A 40 -2.30 10.96 13.77
N SER A 41 -1.46 11.60 14.59
CA SER A 41 -0.01 11.42 14.47
C SER A 41 0.40 9.97 14.79
N SER A 42 1.56 9.53 14.27
CA SER A 42 2.10 8.20 14.54
C SER A 42 2.26 7.90 16.03
N ARG A 43 2.47 8.93 16.86
CA ARG A 43 2.52 8.77 18.34
C ARG A 43 1.15 8.47 18.93
N LYS A 44 0.11 9.18 18.49
CA LYS A 44 -1.25 8.97 18.95
C LYS A 44 -1.73 7.57 18.55
N ALA A 45 -1.47 7.15 17.31
CA ALA A 45 -1.75 5.79 16.87
C ALA A 45 -0.97 4.75 17.65
N ALA A 46 0.34 4.95 17.87
CA ALA A 46 1.14 4.02 18.67
C ALA A 46 0.59 3.86 20.11
N ALA A 47 0.14 4.95 20.74
CA ALA A 47 -0.44 4.89 22.06
C ALA A 47 -1.79 4.14 22.08
N VAL A 48 -2.68 4.40 21.11
CA VAL A 48 -3.99 3.73 20.98
C VAL A 48 -3.84 2.23 20.75
N PHE A 49 -2.94 1.83 19.85
CA PHE A 49 -2.72 0.43 19.49
C PHE A 49 -1.69 -0.28 20.37
N GLN A 50 -1.22 0.37 21.46
CA GLN A 50 -0.20 -0.18 22.36
C GLN A 50 1.04 -0.68 21.60
N ILE A 51 1.58 0.17 20.73
CA ILE A 51 2.81 -0.09 19.96
C ILE A 51 3.96 0.65 20.65
N ALA A 52 5.01 -0.10 21.00
CA ALA A 52 6.13 0.41 21.80
C ALA A 52 6.80 1.65 21.19
N ALA A 53 6.91 1.71 19.87
CA ALA A 53 7.64 2.78 19.18
C ALA A 53 6.81 3.43 18.07
N ALA A 54 6.60 4.75 18.18
CA ALA A 54 5.91 5.52 17.15
C ALA A 54 6.63 5.49 15.78
N CYS A 55 7.96 5.32 15.75
CA CYS A 55 8.71 5.17 14.51
C CYS A 55 8.35 3.89 13.74
N THR A 56 7.91 2.84 14.43
CA THR A 56 7.40 1.62 13.80
C THR A 56 6.15 1.91 12.98
N VAL A 57 5.24 2.72 13.54
CA VAL A 57 4.01 3.16 12.87
C VAL A 57 4.34 4.05 11.67
N SER A 58 5.24 5.03 11.83
CA SER A 58 5.69 5.89 10.71
C SER A 58 6.31 5.07 9.57
N ARG A 59 7.02 3.98 9.89
CA ARG A 59 7.57 3.07 8.88
C ARG A 59 6.47 2.32 8.13
N TRP A 60 5.42 1.86 8.82
CA TRP A 60 4.30 1.18 8.16
C TRP A 60 3.54 2.12 7.23
N GLU A 61 3.29 3.36 7.65
CA GLU A 61 2.67 4.37 6.79
C GLU A 61 3.48 4.57 5.50
N ARG A 62 4.81 4.71 5.60
CA ARG A 62 5.68 4.85 4.44
C ARG A 62 5.60 3.64 3.50
N LEU A 63 5.70 2.43 4.05
CA LEU A 63 5.62 1.20 3.25
C LEU A 63 4.27 1.08 2.55
N TYR A 64 3.18 1.43 3.23
CA TYR A 64 1.84 1.38 2.67
C TYR A 64 1.68 2.39 1.52
N ARG A 65 2.27 3.58 1.61
CA ARG A 65 2.29 4.55 0.49
C ARG A 65 3.09 4.06 -0.72
N GLU A 66 4.15 3.29 -0.49
CA GLU A 66 5.05 2.82 -1.57
C GLU A 66 4.56 1.52 -2.25
N GLY A 67 3.77 0.68 -1.57
CA GLY A 67 3.36 -0.62 -2.13
C GLY A 67 2.17 -1.28 -1.45
N ASP A 68 1.23 -0.47 -0.94
CA ASP A 68 -0.05 -0.88 -0.35
C ASP A 68 0.13 -1.96 0.75
N ILE A 69 -0.84 -2.87 0.87
CA ILE A 69 -0.86 -3.95 1.88
C ILE A 69 0.26 -4.98 1.67
N LEU A 70 0.73 -5.17 0.42
CA LEU A 70 1.77 -6.13 0.09
C LEU A 70 3.13 -5.69 0.66
N ALA A 71 3.40 -4.38 0.67
CA ALA A 71 4.59 -3.81 1.28
C ALA A 71 4.59 -3.90 2.83
N LEU A 72 3.42 -4.08 3.45
CA LEU A 72 3.29 -4.30 4.89
C LEU A 72 3.57 -5.74 5.31
N GLN A 73 3.61 -6.69 4.37
CA GLN A 73 3.95 -8.07 4.68
C GLN A 73 5.37 -8.19 5.22
N ASP A 74 5.57 -9.10 6.17
CA ASP A 74 6.88 -9.38 6.73
C ASP A 74 7.80 -9.91 5.62
N LYS A 75 8.72 -9.09 5.13
CA LYS A 75 9.79 -9.57 4.25
C LYS A 75 10.69 -10.52 5.05
N PRO A 76 11.10 -11.67 4.50
CA PRO A 76 11.97 -12.60 5.22
C PRO A 76 13.19 -11.86 5.78
N ARG A 77 13.34 -11.92 7.11
CA ARG A 77 14.48 -11.31 7.80
C ARG A 77 15.71 -12.13 7.48
N GLY A 78 16.63 -11.54 6.73
CA GLY A 78 17.92 -12.14 6.40
C GLY A 78 18.82 -11.13 5.70
N ARG A 79 20.14 -11.29 5.85
CA ARG A 79 21.11 -10.63 4.98
C ARG A 79 20.81 -11.10 3.55
N PRO A 80 20.72 -10.20 2.54
CA PRO A 80 20.72 -10.66 1.16
C PRO A 80 21.95 -11.56 0.98
N GLY A 81 21.76 -12.80 0.51
CA GLY A 81 22.90 -13.64 0.15
C GLY A 81 23.84 -12.86 -0.75
N MET A 82 25.16 -12.97 -0.53
CA MET A 82 26.12 -12.21 -1.34
C MET A 82 25.81 -12.45 -2.81
N SER A 83 25.59 -11.37 -3.56
CA SER A 83 25.24 -11.45 -4.96
C SER A 83 26.39 -12.09 -5.73
N ALA A 84 26.25 -13.34 -6.14
CA ALA A 84 26.93 -13.81 -7.34
C ALA A 84 26.51 -12.86 -8.47
N LYS A 85 27.50 -12.29 -9.15
CA LYS A 85 27.39 -11.32 -10.24
C LYS A 85 26.30 -11.78 -11.22
N LYS A 86 25.08 -11.25 -11.10
CA LYS A 86 23.99 -11.59 -12.01
C LYS A 86 24.23 -10.86 -13.32
N SER A 87 24.45 -11.64 -14.37
CA SER A 87 24.36 -11.21 -15.75
C SER A 87 23.06 -10.44 -15.96
N LYS A 88 23.15 -9.37 -16.76
CA LYS A 88 22.03 -8.58 -17.23
C LYS A 88 21.10 -9.47 -18.06
N SER A 89 19.94 -9.81 -17.51
CA SER A 89 18.67 -9.91 -18.24
C SER A 89 17.57 -10.37 -17.29
N ALA A 90 16.75 -9.42 -16.84
CA ALA A 90 15.38 -9.73 -16.47
C ALA A 90 14.51 -8.92 -17.44
N PRO A 91 13.57 -9.54 -18.17
CA PRO A 91 12.60 -8.80 -18.95
C PRO A 91 11.75 -7.98 -17.97
N ALA A 92 11.51 -6.71 -18.32
CA ALA A 92 10.72 -5.79 -17.52
C ALA A 92 9.40 -6.45 -17.12
N SER A 93 9.14 -6.47 -15.81
CA SER A 93 7.91 -7.00 -15.23
C SER A 93 6.71 -6.27 -15.81
N VAL A 94 5.82 -7.02 -16.48
CA VAL A 94 4.45 -6.61 -16.79
C VAL A 94 3.78 -6.19 -15.48
N GLY A 95 3.63 -4.89 -15.25
CA GLY A 95 3.03 -4.35 -14.02
C GLY A 95 3.77 -3.16 -13.38
N GLN A 96 4.89 -2.69 -13.94
CA GLN A 96 5.41 -1.38 -13.54
C GLN A 96 4.46 -0.29 -14.04
N ARG A 97 3.75 0.35 -13.10
CA ARG A 97 3.08 1.61 -13.37
C ARG A 97 4.14 2.64 -13.81
N PRO A 98 3.87 3.43 -14.86
CA PRO A 98 4.75 4.54 -15.22
C PRO A 98 4.96 5.47 -14.02
N ASN A 99 6.21 5.84 -13.76
CA ASN A 99 6.54 6.87 -12.78
C ASN A 99 6.25 8.23 -13.42
N PHE A 100 5.15 8.86 -13.03
CA PHE A 100 4.81 10.22 -13.46
C PHE A 100 5.62 11.24 -12.67
N THR A 101 6.14 12.25 -13.37
CA THR A 101 6.92 13.32 -12.75
C THR A 101 6.01 14.47 -12.33
N THR A 102 4.86 14.60 -12.99
CA THR A 102 3.85 15.63 -12.73
C THR A 102 2.44 15.01 -12.64
N PRO A 103 1.51 15.64 -11.90
CA PRO A 103 0.11 15.18 -11.82
C PRO A 103 -0.65 15.30 -13.14
N GLU A 104 -0.21 16.19 -14.03
CA GLU A 104 -0.78 16.39 -15.37
C GLU A 104 -0.51 15.18 -16.26
N GLU A 105 0.73 14.67 -16.24
CA GLU A 105 1.12 13.44 -16.95
C GLU A 105 0.30 12.22 -16.50
N GLU A 106 0.06 12.09 -15.20
CA GLU A 106 -0.77 11.01 -14.65
C GLU A 106 -2.23 11.13 -15.15
N LEU A 107 -2.79 12.33 -15.14
CA LEU A 107 -4.15 12.57 -15.64
C LEU A 107 -4.29 12.26 -17.13
N GLU A 108 -3.32 12.67 -17.94
CA GLU A 108 -3.32 12.38 -19.39
C GLU A 108 -3.21 10.88 -19.66
N TYR A 109 -2.32 10.18 -18.96
CA TYR A 109 -2.20 8.73 -19.05
C TYR A 109 -3.50 8.03 -18.67
N LEU A 110 -4.11 8.42 -17.53
CA LEU A 110 -5.37 7.84 -17.08
C LEU A 110 -6.51 8.11 -18.06
N ARG A 111 -6.54 9.29 -18.71
CA ARG A 111 -7.53 9.60 -19.75
C ARG A 111 -7.32 8.71 -20.98
N ALA A 112 -6.08 8.47 -21.38
CA ALA A 112 -5.76 7.60 -22.51
C ALA A 112 -6.14 6.14 -22.23
N GLU A 113 -5.80 5.62 -21.04
CA GLU A 113 -6.14 4.25 -20.63
C GLU A 113 -7.67 4.06 -20.57
N ASN A 114 -8.40 5.01 -19.98
CA ASN A 114 -9.86 4.98 -19.95
C ASN A 114 -10.47 5.04 -21.36
N ALA A 115 -9.93 5.87 -22.26
CA ALA A 115 -10.42 5.96 -23.63
C ALA A 115 -10.21 4.63 -24.38
N TYR A 116 -9.07 3.97 -24.17
CA TYR A 116 -8.80 2.65 -24.74
C TYR A 116 -9.80 1.60 -24.25
N LEU A 117 -10.05 1.52 -22.94
CA LEU A 117 -11.01 0.58 -22.35
C LEU A 117 -12.44 0.83 -22.88
N LYS A 118 -12.84 2.09 -23.04
CA LYS A 118 -14.15 2.44 -23.63
C LYS A 118 -14.28 1.94 -25.07
N LYS A 119 -13.24 2.10 -25.90
CA LYS A 119 -13.22 1.56 -27.28
C LYS A 119 -13.33 0.04 -27.27
N LEU A 120 -12.60 -0.64 -26.40
CA LEU A 120 -12.68 -2.10 -26.27
C LEU A 120 -14.08 -2.56 -25.89
N HIS A 121 -14.71 -1.89 -24.92
CA HIS A 121 -16.09 -2.18 -24.52
C HIS A 121 -17.08 -1.98 -25.67
N ALA A 122 -16.94 -0.91 -26.45
CA ALA A 122 -17.81 -0.66 -27.60
C ALA A 122 -17.73 -1.80 -28.64
N LEU A 123 -16.53 -2.27 -28.96
CA LEU A 123 -16.32 -3.39 -29.90
C LEU A 123 -16.92 -4.70 -29.38
N ILE A 124 -16.78 -4.97 -28.07
CA ILE A 124 -17.38 -6.16 -27.45
C ILE A 124 -18.90 -6.09 -27.54
N GLN A 125 -19.50 -4.95 -27.23
CA GLN A 125 -20.95 -4.74 -27.30
C GLN A 125 -21.46 -4.93 -28.74
N GLU A 126 -20.76 -4.38 -29.74
CA GLU A 126 -21.11 -4.55 -31.14
C GLU A 126 -21.08 -6.03 -31.55
N LYS A 127 -20.02 -6.77 -31.19
CA LYS A 127 -19.95 -8.23 -31.42
C LYS A 127 -21.12 -8.99 -30.78
N GLN A 128 -21.48 -8.64 -29.54
CA GLN A 128 -22.62 -9.25 -28.86
C GLN A 128 -23.95 -8.95 -29.57
N LEU A 129 -24.14 -7.74 -30.08
CA LEU A 129 -25.33 -7.39 -30.86
C LEU A 129 -25.40 -8.17 -32.17
N GLN A 130 -24.29 -8.33 -32.87
CA GLN A 130 -24.25 -9.11 -34.12
C GLN A 130 -24.57 -10.59 -33.89
N THR A 131 -24.00 -11.21 -32.85
CA THR A 131 -24.28 -12.61 -32.50
C THR A 131 -25.72 -12.85 -32.04
N ARG A 132 -26.37 -11.84 -31.42
CA ARG A 132 -27.79 -11.91 -31.05
C ARG A 132 -28.72 -11.76 -32.25
N LYS A 133 -28.32 -11.01 -33.29
CA LYS A 133 -29.07 -10.88 -34.54
C LYS A 133 -29.01 -12.16 -35.38
N THR A 134 -27.84 -12.78 -35.50
CA THR A 134 -27.68 -14.04 -36.26
C THR A 134 -28.33 -15.26 -35.60
N LYS A 135 -28.59 -15.25 -34.28
CA LYS A 135 -29.33 -16.31 -33.58
C LYS A 135 -30.86 -16.17 -33.65
N ARG A 136 -31.38 -15.06 -34.16
CA ARG A 136 -32.82 -14.76 -34.20
C ARG A 136 -33.43 -14.79 -35.61
N GLY A 137 -32.61 -15.02 -36.64
CA GLY A 137 -33.05 -15.36 -38.00
C GLY A 137 -32.79 -16.84 -38.26
#